data_AF-A0A699UQB4-F1
#
_entry.id   AF-A0A699UQB4-F1
#
_cell.length_a   1.000
_cell.length_b   1.000
_cell.length_c   1.000
_cell.angle_alpha   90.00
_cell.angle_beta   90.00
_cell.angle_gamma   90.00
#
_symmetry.space_group_name_H-M   'P 1'
#
loop_
_entity.id
_entity.type
_entity.pdbx_description
1 polymer ?
#
loop_
_entity_poly.entity_id
_entity_poly.type
_entity_poly.pdbx_seq_one_letter_code
_entity_poly.pdbx_strand_id
1 'polypeptide(L)' 'MESDRWTQIYAGIQQHLQKIYNGKKAALKERYWVPEEDGSYDLERIRRGRPSHISEADWDAQLAFWNDPKNLARAAQNKQ' A
#
# COMPACT_ATOMS: atom_id res chain seq x y z
N MET A 1 -28.66 -22.07 6.87
CA MET A 1 -28.22 -21.57 8.19
C MET A 1 -26.72 -21.78 8.45
N GLU A 2 -26.06 -22.82 7.91
CA GLU A 2 -24.59 -22.95 8.00
C GLU A 2 -23.81 -22.15 6.93
N SER A 3 -24.38 -21.99 5.72
CA SER A 3 -23.76 -21.22 4.63
C SER A 3 -23.55 -19.75 4.99
N ASP A 4 -24.56 -19.07 5.55
CA ASP A 4 -24.45 -17.66 5.97
C ASP A 4 -23.39 -17.44 7.05
N ARG A 5 -23.21 -18.41 7.95
CA ARG A 5 -22.18 -18.34 8.99
C ARG A 5 -20.79 -18.47 8.38
N TRP A 6 -20.62 -19.33 7.38
CA TRP A 6 -19.34 -19.49 6.69
C TRP A 6 -18.96 -18.27 5.87
N THR A 7 -19.92 -17.63 5.19
CA THR A 7 -19.71 -16.36 4.48
C THR A 7 -19.26 -15.23 5.41
N GLN A 8 -19.87 -15.12 6.61
CA GLN A 8 -19.47 -14.12 7.60
C GLN A 8 -18.07 -14.35 8.15
N ILE A 9 -17.70 -15.61 8.45
CA ILE A 9 -16.36 -15.98 8.90
C ILE A 9 -15.33 -15.64 7.81
N TYR A 10 -15.62 -16.00 6.56
CA TYR A 10 -14.74 -15.71 5.44
C TYR A 10 -14.54 -14.20 5.24
N ALA A 11 -15.63 -13.42 5.27
CA ALA A 11 -15.56 -11.96 5.17
C ALA A 11 -14.74 -11.34 6.32
N GLY A 12 -14.92 -11.83 7.55
CA GLY A 12 -14.14 -11.40 8.71
C GLY A 12 -12.64 -11.67 8.57
N ILE A 13 -12.27 -12.84 8.05
CA ILE A 13 -10.86 -13.19 7.75
C ILE A 13 -10.30 -12.24 6.68
N GLN A 14 -11.04 -12.00 5.60
CA GLN A 14 -10.59 -11.10 4.53
C GLN A 14 -10.42 -9.66 5.03
N GLN A 15 -11.36 -9.15 5.85
CA GLN A 15 -11.22 -7.82 6.46
C GLN A 15 -10.01 -7.72 7.38
N HIS A 16 -9.77 -8.75 8.19
CA HIS A 16 -8.62 -8.79 9.11
C HIS A 16 -7.29 -8.78 8.33
N LEU A 17 -7.18 -9.61 7.29
CA LEU A 17 -6.00 -9.65 6.41
C LEU A 17 -5.80 -8.33 5.68
N GLN A 18 -6.86 -7.72 5.18
CA GLN A 18 -6.81 -6.41 4.53
C GLN A 18 -6.35 -5.32 5.49
N LYS A 19 -6.77 -5.34 6.76
CA LYS A 19 -6.32 -4.38 7.78
C LYS A 19 -4.82 -4.53 8.06
N ILE A 20 -4.31 -5.76 8.19
CA ILE A 20 -2.88 -6.03 8.35
C ILE A 20 -2.10 -5.51 7.14
N TYR A 21 -2.58 -5.81 5.93
CA TYR A 21 -1.95 -5.37 4.70
C TYR A 21 -1.90 -3.84 4.60
N ASN A 22 -3.03 -3.17 4.83
CA ASN A 22 -3.13 -1.72 4.79
C ASN A 22 -2.25 -1.04 5.85
N GLY A 23 -2.16 -1.61 7.06
CA GLY A 23 -1.27 -1.11 8.12
C GLY A 23 0.20 -1.19 7.72
N LYS A 24 0.62 -2.31 7.14
CA LYS A 24 1.99 -2.46 6.59
C LYS A 24 2.24 -1.50 5.43
N LYS A 25 1.27 -1.33 4.53
CA LYS A 25 1.36 -0.42 3.38
C LYS A 25 1.55 1.04 3.80
N ALA A 26 0.87 1.50 4.84
CA ALA A 26 1.04 2.86 5.37
C ALA A 26 2.45 3.10 5.89
N ALA A 27 2.97 2.18 6.71
CA ALA A 27 4.34 2.26 7.25
C ALA A 27 5.42 2.18 6.15
N LEU A 28 5.21 1.33 5.13
CA LEU A 28 6.10 1.26 3.97
C LEU A 28 6.07 2.58 3.18
N LYS A 29 4.88 3.15 2.95
CA LYS A 29 4.76 4.43 2.24
C LYS A 29 5.47 5.56 2.99
N GLU A 30 5.26 5.68 4.30
CA GLU A 30 5.93 6.71 5.12
C GLU A 30 7.46 6.59 5.05
N ARG A 31 7.98 5.37 5.10
CA ARG A 31 9.42 5.13 5.14
C ARG A 31 10.11 5.29 3.78
N TYR A 32 9.45 4.90 2.70
CA TYR A 32 10.08 4.78 1.38
C TYR A 32 9.55 5.77 0.34
N TRP A 33 8.32 6.28 0.48
CA TRP A 33 7.71 7.22 -0.46
C TRP A 33 7.92 8.67 0.01
N VAL A 34 9.18 9.06 0.12
CA VAL A 34 9.60 10.41 0.55
C VAL A 34 9.94 11.23 -0.70
N PRO A 35 9.36 12.42 -0.88
CA PRO A 35 9.70 13.28 -2.01
C PRO A 35 11.08 13.92 -1.84
N GLU A 36 11.73 14.23 -2.95
CA GLU A 36 12.93 15.07 -3.01
C GLU A 36 12.58 16.54 -2.69
N GLU A 37 13.59 17.42 -2.61
CA GLU A 37 13.40 18.83 -2.23
C GLU A 37 12.45 19.61 -3.17
N ASP A 38 12.39 19.22 -4.45
CA ASP A 38 11.50 19.80 -5.46
C ASP A 38 10.08 19.20 -5.45
N GLY A 39 9.81 18.25 -4.56
CA GLY A 39 8.53 17.55 -4.46
C GLY A 39 8.36 16.36 -5.42
N SER A 40 9.37 16.05 -6.24
CA SER A 40 9.38 14.87 -7.11
C SER A 40 9.69 13.58 -6.33
N TYR A 41 9.40 12.42 -6.91
CA TYR A 41 9.75 11.12 -6.33
C TYR A 41 10.72 10.38 -7.25
N ASP A 42 11.91 10.04 -6.76
CA ASP A 42 12.85 9.18 -7.48
C ASP A 42 12.42 7.71 -7.36
N LEU A 43 11.61 7.26 -8.33
CA LEU A 43 11.09 5.89 -8.36
C LEU A 43 12.19 4.84 -8.44
N GLU A 44 13.32 5.11 -9.08
CA GLU A 44 14.42 4.14 -9.16
C GLU A 44 15.11 3.96 -7.82
N ARG A 45 15.37 5.06 -7.10
CA ARG A 45 15.90 5.02 -5.74
C ARG A 45 14.97 4.29 -4.79
N ILE A 46 13.67 4.56 -4.87
CA ILE A 46 12.65 3.88 -4.05
C ILE A 46 12.56 2.40 -4.41
N ARG A 47 12.63 2.05 -5.70
CA ARG A 47 12.63 0.65 -6.18
C ARG A 47 13.83 -0.13 -5.65
N ARG A 48 15.03 0.48 -5.65
CA ARG A 48 16.26 -0.13 -5.08
C ARG A 48 16.19 -0.27 -3.56
N GLY A 49 15.42 0.59 -2.88
CA GLY A 49 15.18 0.54 -1.43
C GLY A 49 14.28 -0.61 -0.96
N ARG A 50 13.89 -1.54 -1.84
CA ARG A 50 12.97 -2.65 -1.53
C ARG A 50 13.36 -3.39 -0.24
N PRO A 51 12.42 -3.57 0.70
CA PRO A 51 12.64 -4.44 1.85
C PRO A 51 12.91 -5.90 1.44
N SER A 52 13.87 -6.56 2.07
CA SER A 52 14.29 -7.94 1.73
C SER A 52 13.19 -8.99 1.86
N HIS A 53 12.18 -8.73 2.70
CA HIS A 53 11.04 -9.62 2.91
C HIS A 53 9.87 -9.41 1.94
N ILE A 54 9.98 -8.43 1.03
CA ILE A 54 8.97 -8.17 -0.02
C ILE A 54 9.55 -8.63 -1.35
N SER A 55 8.74 -9.35 -2.13
CA SER A 55 9.14 -9.77 -3.48
C SER A 55 9.28 -8.57 -4.41
N GLU A 56 10.05 -8.70 -5.48
CA GLU A 56 10.18 -7.63 -6.48
C GLU A 56 8.83 -7.24 -7.08
N ALA A 57 8.03 -8.24 -7.46
CA ALA A 57 6.71 -8.03 -8.05
C ALA A 57 5.75 -7.31 -7.09
N ASP A 58 5.72 -7.68 -5.81
CA ASP A 58 4.88 -7.01 -4.82
C ASP A 58 5.33 -5.58 -4.55
N TRP A 59 6.65 -5.33 -4.59
CA TRP A 59 7.20 -3.99 -4.44
C TRP A 59 6.82 -3.11 -5.62
N ASP A 60 7.02 -3.59 -6.85
CA ASP A 60 6.64 -2.87 -8.06
C ASP A 60 5.13 -2.57 -8.10
N ALA A 61 4.30 -3.53 -7.67
CA ALA A 61 2.86 -3.32 -7.56
C ALA A 61 2.50 -2.23 -6.53
N GLN A 62 3.21 -2.15 -5.40
CA GLN A 62 3.03 -1.05 -4.44
C GLN A 62 3.44 0.30 -5.03
N LEU A 63 4.59 0.38 -5.71
CA LEU A 63 5.07 1.60 -6.33
C LEU A 63 4.09 2.08 -7.42
N ALA A 64 3.62 1.18 -8.28
CA ALA A 64 2.62 1.49 -9.29
C ALA A 64 1.31 2.01 -8.67
N PHE A 65 0.87 1.38 -7.57
CA PHE A 65 -0.32 1.85 -6.85
C PHE A 65 -0.11 3.25 -6.26
N TRP A 66 1.03 3.55 -5.64
CA TRP A 66 1.27 4.86 -5.04
C TRP A 66 1.47 5.96 -6.09
N ASN A 67 2.06 5.62 -7.24
CA ASN A 67 2.27 6.53 -8.35
C ASN A 67 1.02 6.76 -9.21
N ASP A 68 -0.05 5.98 -9.01
CA ASP A 68 -1.31 6.19 -9.72
C ASP A 68 -1.84 7.61 -9.45
N PRO A 69 -2.12 8.41 -10.50
CA PRO A 69 -2.53 9.81 -10.34
C PRO A 69 -3.76 10.00 -9.45
N LYS A 70 -4.70 9.04 -9.43
CA LYS A 70 -5.90 9.12 -8.58
C LYS A 70 -5.54 8.92 -7.11
N ASN A 71 -4.59 8.02 -6.82
CA ASN A 71 -4.11 7.80 -5.45
C ASN A 71 -3.24 8.96 -4.95
N LEU A 72 -2.47 9.60 -5.82
CA LEU A 72 -1.75 10.84 -5.51
C LEU A 72 -2.74 11.99 -5.21
N ALA A 73 -3.75 12.18 -6.05
CA ALA A 73 -4.79 13.19 -5.84
C ALA A 73 -5.56 12.98 -4.52
N ARG A 74 -5.94 11.74 -4.22
CA ARG A 74 -6.57 11.38 -2.93
C ARG A 74 -5.66 11.68 -1.73
N ALA A 75 -4.37 11.36 -1.84
CA ALA A 75 -3.42 11.65 -0.77
C ALA A 75 -3.27 13.17 -0.53
N ALA A 76 -3.32 13.99 -1.59
CA ALA A 76 -3.30 15.44 -1.47
C ALA A 76 -4.58 16.00 -0.81
N GLN A 77 -5.76 15.43 -1.12
CA GLN A 77 -7.04 15.83 -0.52
C GLN A 77 -7.13 15.49 0.99
N ASN A 78 -6.57 14.34 1.41
CA ASN A 78 -6.60 13.90 2.80
C ASN A 78 -5.58 14.63 3.71
N LYS A 79 -4.79 15.58 3.18
CA LYS A 79 -3.85 16.41 3.96
C LYS A 79 -4.47 17.71 4.49
N GLN A 80 -5.77 17.93 4.26
CA GLN A 80 -6.56 19.03 4.85
C GLN A 80 -7.06 18.67 6.25
#